data_AF-A0A968Q6T0-F1
#
_entry.id   AF-A0A968Q6T0-F1
#
_cell.length_a   1.000
_cell.length_b   1.000
_cell.length_c   1.000
_cell.angle_alpha   90.00
_cell.angle_beta   90.00
_cell.angle_gamma   90.00
#
_symmetry.space_group_name_H-M   'P 1'
#
loop_
_entity.id
_entity.type
_entity.pdbx_description
1 polymer ?
#
loop_
_entity_poly.entity_id
_entity_poly.type
_entity_poly.pdbx_seq_one_letter_code
_entity_poly.pdbx_strand_id
1 'polypeptide(L)'
;RLRDNGQTKQVTVYTDSEYVLKGITQWIAGWKRRGWVNSAKKPVLNRDLWEVLDALTTDLNQTLDRPLQWVYVRGHSGNPGNERCDVIARAFAAGRSISLKTVN
;
A
#
# COMPACT_ATOMS: atom_id res chain seq x y z
N ARG A 1 -15.78 -3.12 1.74
CA ARG A 1 -14.36 -3.33 2.15
C ARG A 1 -14.13 -4.83 2.32
N LEU A 2 -12.89 -5.33 2.25
CA LEU A 2 -12.62 -6.78 2.33
C LEU A 2 -13.32 -7.46 3.52
N ARG A 3 -13.31 -6.82 4.68
CA ARG A 3 -14.01 -7.27 5.90
C ARG A 3 -15.53 -7.34 5.77
N ASP A 4 -16.14 -6.46 4.98
CA ASP A 4 -17.60 -6.38 4.83
C ASP A 4 -18.15 -7.60 4.06
N ASN A 5 -17.27 -8.33 3.36
CA ASN A 5 -17.59 -9.57 2.64
C ASN A 5 -17.13 -10.82 3.41
N GLY A 6 -16.72 -10.70 4.68
CA GLY A 6 -16.24 -11.83 5.49
C GLY A 6 -14.91 -12.43 5.01
N GLN A 7 -14.10 -11.68 4.24
CA GLN A 7 -12.80 -12.17 3.79
C GLN A 7 -11.82 -12.23 4.97
N THR A 8 -11.34 -13.43 5.29
CA THR A 8 -10.32 -13.67 6.32
C THR A 8 -9.04 -14.28 5.75
N LYS A 9 -9.04 -14.75 4.49
CA LYS A 9 -7.85 -15.40 3.90
C LYS A 9 -6.69 -14.42 3.77
N GLN A 10 -5.47 -14.95 3.82
CA GLN A 10 -4.25 -14.17 3.64
C GLN A 10 -4.31 -13.28 2.39
N VAL A 11 -3.98 -12.00 2.57
CA VAL A 11 -3.88 -11.01 1.50
C VAL A 11 -2.43 -10.63 1.30
N THR A 12 -2.03 -10.47 0.03
CA THR A 12 -0.70 -10.03 -0.36
C THR A 12 -0.81 -8.75 -1.19
N VAL A 13 -0.07 -7.71 -0.80
CA VAL A 13 0.10 -6.48 -1.56
C VAL A 13 1.42 -6.54 -2.31
N TYR A 14 1.34 -6.49 -3.63
CA TYR A 14 2.51 -6.37 -4.51
C TYR A 14 2.72 -4.89 -4.85
N THR A 15 3.94 -4.40 -4.71
CA THR A 15 4.28 -3.01 -5.05
C THR A 15 5.72 -2.90 -5.55
N ASP A 16 5.93 -2.04 -6.54
CA ASP A 16 7.26 -1.63 -7.02
C ASP A 16 7.77 -0.36 -6.32
N SER A 17 6.99 0.20 -5.38
CA SER A 17 7.42 1.33 -4.58
C SER A 17 8.20 0.87 -3.36
N GLU A 18 9.53 1.00 -3.42
CA GLU A 18 10.37 0.81 -2.23
C GLU A 18 9.99 1.78 -1.10
N TYR A 19 9.54 2.99 -1.44
CA TYR A 19 9.12 3.98 -0.46
C TYR A 19 7.91 3.49 0.35
N VAL A 20 6.88 2.97 -0.33
CA VAL A 20 5.70 2.40 0.34
C VAL A 20 6.09 1.18 1.14
N LEU A 21 6.81 0.24 0.53
CA LEU A 21 7.20 -1.01 1.17
C LEU A 21 8.03 -0.78 2.44
N LYS A 22 9.12 -0.02 2.35
CA LYS A 22 9.98 0.27 3.51
C LYS A 22 9.26 1.14 4.53
N GLY A 23 8.43 2.08 4.07
CA GLY A 23 7.66 2.93 4.98
C GLY A 23 6.72 2.13 5.87
N ILE A 24 5.87 1.26 5.29
CA ILE A 24 4.90 0.47 6.08
C ILE A 24 5.57 -0.65 6.88
N THR A 25 6.62 -1.28 6.36
CA THR A 25 7.24 -2.45 7.01
C THR A 25 8.37 -2.10 7.99
N GLN A 26 9.04 -0.95 7.84
CA GLN A 26 10.26 -0.63 8.61
C GLN A 26 10.16 0.72 9.33
N TRP A 27 9.69 1.77 8.66
CA TRP A 27 9.83 3.13 9.18
C TRP A 27 8.68 3.57 10.08
N ILE A 28 7.45 3.14 9.78
CA ILE A 28 6.23 3.66 10.41
C ILE A 28 6.21 3.51 11.92
N ALA A 29 6.66 2.37 12.44
CA ALA A 29 6.76 2.13 13.88
C ALA A 29 7.72 3.14 14.56
N GLY A 30 8.84 3.45 13.89
CA GLY A 30 9.80 4.43 14.36
C GLY A 30 9.31 5.87 14.24
N TRP A 31 8.51 6.19 13.21
CA TRP A 31 7.88 7.51 13.08
C TRP A 31 6.84 7.73 14.16
N LYS A 32 5.92 6.78 14.39
CA LYS A 32 4.92 6.85 15.46
C LYS A 32 5.57 7.06 16.84
N ARG A 33 6.63 6.29 17.15
CA ARG A 33 7.37 6.43 18.42
C ARG A 33 8.02 7.81 18.59
N ARG A 34 8.43 8.45 17.49
CA ARG A 34 9.11 9.76 17.48
C ARG A 34 8.16 10.93 17.22
N GLY A 35 6.84 10.72 17.35
CA GLY A 35 5.87 11.79 17.14
C GLY A 35 5.81 12.29 15.68
N TRP A 36 6.00 11.38 14.72
CA TRP A 36 6.00 11.67 13.27
C TRP A 36 7.11 12.61 12.79
N VAL A 37 8.30 12.41 13.35
CA VAL A 37 9.53 13.11 12.96
C VAL A 37 10.52 12.10 12.35
N ASN A 38 11.18 12.49 11.26
CA ASN A 38 12.17 11.69 10.57
C ASN A 38 13.57 11.80 11.22
N SER A 39 14.55 11.05 10.71
CA SER A 39 15.93 11.06 11.23
C SER A 39 16.61 12.43 11.16
N ALA A 40 16.20 13.28 10.22
CA ALA A 40 16.68 14.65 10.07
C ALA A 40 15.93 15.66 10.96
N LYS A 41 15.14 15.19 11.94
CA LYS A 41 14.32 16.01 12.84
C LYS A 41 13.26 16.86 12.12
N LYS A 42 12.84 16.47 10.92
CA LYS A 42 11.77 17.14 10.16
C LYS A 42 10.47 16.34 10.24
N PRO A 43 9.30 16.98 10.09
CA PRO A 43 8.04 16.26 9.95
C PRO A 43 8.10 15.21 8.83
N VAL A 44 7.50 14.05 9.06
CA VAL A 44 7.36 13.01 8.04
C VAL A 44 6.48 13.53 6.92
N LEU A 45 6.97 13.44 5.68
CA LEU A 45 6.20 13.81 4.50
C LEU A 45 5.00 12.87 4.31
N ASN A 46 3.85 13.40 3.88
CA ASN A 46 2.62 12.65 3.65
C ASN A 46 2.12 11.88 4.89
N ARG A 47 2.34 12.45 6.08
CA ARG A 47 1.93 11.86 7.37
C ARG A 47 0.47 11.42 7.37
N ASP A 48 -0.42 12.26 6.84
CA ASP A 48 -1.85 12.03 6.71
C ASP A 48 -2.15 10.73 5.95
N LEU A 49 -1.47 10.50 4.81
CA LEU A 49 -1.62 9.27 4.05
C LEU A 49 -1.05 8.05 4.79
N TRP A 50 0.07 8.22 5.50
CA TRP A 50 0.67 7.17 6.32
C TRP A 50 -0.21 6.76 7.49
N GLU A 51 -0.85 7.70 8.18
CA GLU A 51 -1.78 7.43 9.28
C GLU A 51 -2.99 6.61 8.79
N VAL A 52 -3.53 6.93 7.62
CA VAL A 52 -4.61 6.14 7.00
C VAL A 52 -4.13 4.74 6.63
N LEU A 53 -2.97 4.61 5.99
CA LEU A 53 -2.43 3.31 5.58
C LEU A 53 -2.12 2.41 6.79
N ASP A 54 -1.55 2.98 7.86
CA ASP A 54 -1.27 2.27 9.13
C ASP A 54 -2.54 1.74 9.78
N ALA A 55 -3.58 2.58 9.85
CA ALA A 55 -4.87 2.21 10.42
C ALA A 55 -5.52 1.06 9.62
N LEU A 56 -5.54 1.16 8.29
CA LEU A 56 -6.09 0.11 7.42
C LEU A 56 -5.29 -1.19 7.52
N THR A 57 -3.96 -1.10 7.57
CA THR A 57 -3.09 -2.28 7.70
C THR A 57 -3.31 -2.96 9.06
N THR A 58 -3.46 -2.18 10.13
CA THR A 58 -3.73 -2.69 11.48
C THR A 58 -5.11 -3.36 11.55
N ASP A 59 -6.14 -2.72 11.01
CA ASP A 59 -7.51 -3.27 10.95
C ASP A 59 -7.55 -4.59 10.17
N LEU A 60 -6.88 -4.66 9.01
CA LEU A 60 -6.78 -5.89 8.23
C LEU A 60 -6.03 -6.99 8.99
N ASN A 61 -4.91 -6.67 9.64
CA ASN A 61 -4.14 -7.65 10.41
C ASN A 61 -4.91 -8.24 11.60
N GLN A 62 -5.97 -7.58 12.08
CA GLN A 62 -6.86 -8.10 13.11
C GLN A 62 -7.96 -9.02 12.55
N THR A 63 -8.30 -8.87 11.26
CA THR A 63 -9.40 -9.61 10.62
C THR A 63 -8.92 -10.81 9.81
N LEU A 64 -7.70 -10.75 9.26
CA LEU A 64 -7.13 -11.81 8.44
C LEU A 64 -6.56 -12.94 9.30
N ASP A 65 -6.67 -14.18 8.82
CA ASP A 65 -6.09 -15.39 9.43
C ASP A 65 -4.56 -15.29 9.57
N ARG A 66 -3.93 -14.47 8.71
CA ARG A 66 -2.51 -14.17 8.71
C ARG A 66 -2.28 -12.68 8.44
N PRO A 67 -1.22 -12.09 9.01
CA PRO A 67 -0.86 -10.71 8.71
C PRO A 67 -0.71 -10.47 7.21
N LEU A 68 -1.12 -9.27 6.78
CA LEU A 68 -0.98 -8.75 5.43
C LEU A 68 0.47 -8.91 4.96
N GLN A 69 0.67 -9.62 3.85
CA GLN A 69 1.98 -9.79 3.24
C GLN A 69 2.27 -8.61 2.31
N TRP A 70 3.49 -8.09 2.40
CA TRP A 70 3.98 -7.06 1.49
C TRP A 70 5.12 -7.63 0.67
N VAL A 71 5.01 -7.54 -0.65
CA VAL A 71 5.98 -8.11 -1.59
C VAL A 71 6.46 -7.02 -2.52
N TYR A 72 7.78 -6.82 -2.54
CA TYR A 72 8.43 -6.02 -3.58
C TYR A 72 8.36 -6.76 -4.91
N VAL A 73 7.96 -6.05 -5.96
CA VAL A 73 8.14 -6.50 -7.34
C VAL A 73 8.98 -5.49 -8.07
N ARG A 74 9.86 -5.95 -8.96
CA ARG A 74 10.58 -5.02 -9.82
C ARG A 74 9.59 -4.40 -10.81
N GLY A 75 9.63 -3.08 -10.96
CA GLY A 75 8.83 -2.40 -11.99
C GLY A 75 9.15 -2.94 -13.38
N HIS A 76 8.14 -3.05 -14.24
CA HIS A 76 8.28 -3.46 -15.65
C HIS A 76 8.92 -4.84 -15.85
N SER A 77 8.77 -5.76 -14.89
CA SER A 77 9.42 -7.08 -14.95
C SER A 77 8.47 -8.22 -15.30
N GLY A 78 7.40 -7.98 -16.08
CA GLY A 78 6.49 -9.04 -16.50
C GLY A 78 5.47 -9.48 -15.45
N ASN A 79 5.22 -8.69 -14.40
CA ASN A 79 4.14 -8.97 -13.45
C ASN A 79 2.83 -8.38 -13.99
N PRO A 80 1.88 -9.19 -14.50
CA PRO A 80 0.73 -8.65 -15.23
C PRO A 80 -0.17 -7.73 -14.39
N GLY A 81 -0.27 -8.01 -13.08
CA GLY A 81 -1.01 -7.17 -12.14
C GLY A 81 -0.35 -5.81 -11.94
N ASN A 82 0.96 -5.79 -11.71
CA ASN A 82 1.71 -4.55 -11.54
C ASN A 82 1.73 -3.70 -12.81
N GLU A 83 1.94 -4.34 -13.98
CA GLU A 83 1.90 -3.66 -15.28
C GLU A 83 0.51 -3.05 -15.54
N ARG A 84 -0.56 -3.76 -15.17
CA ARG A 84 -1.91 -3.20 -15.26
C ARG A 84 -2.08 -1.99 -14.35
N CYS A 85 -1.56 -2.03 -13.12
CA CYS A 85 -1.57 -0.89 -12.20
C CYS A 85 -0.79 0.31 -12.76
N ASP A 86 0.39 0.11 -13.34
CA ASP A 86 1.19 1.17 -13.96
C ASP A 86 0.44 1.83 -15.14
N VAL A 87 -0.17 1.02 -16.02
CA VAL A 87 -0.98 1.54 -17.13
C VAL A 87 -2.16 2.39 -16.63
N ILE A 88 -2.86 1.92 -15.58
CA ILE A 88 -3.98 2.66 -14.98
C ILE A 88 -3.49 3.98 -14.37
N ALA A 89 -2.42 3.93 -13.57
CA ALA A 89 -1.86 5.11 -12.91
C ALA A 89 -1.40 6.16 -13.94
N ARG A 90 -0.71 5.75 -15.01
CA ARG A 90 -0.27 6.64 -16.10
C ARG A 90 -1.42 7.21 -16.91
N ALA A 91 -2.50 6.46 -17.09
CA ALA A 91 -3.68 6.98 -17.78
C ALA A 91 -4.29 8.14 -16.97
N PHE A 92 -4.55 7.92 -15.68
CA PHE A 92 -5.14 8.96 -14.81
C PHE A 92 -4.21 10.17 -14.61
N ALA A 93 -2.90 9.95 -14.43
CA ALA A 93 -1.94 11.04 -14.34
C ALA A 93 -1.91 11.92 -15.60
N ALA A 94 -2.20 11.35 -16.77
CA ALA A 94 -2.32 12.05 -18.05
C ALA A 94 -3.74 12.56 -18.35
N GLY A 95 -4.68 12.47 -17.41
CA GLY A 95 -6.08 12.88 -17.60
C GLY A 95 -6.86 12.00 -18.59
N ARG A 96 -6.37 10.80 -18.90
CA ARG A 96 -7.02 9.87 -19.83
C ARG A 96 -7.95 8.92 -19.07
N SER A 97 -9.13 8.69 -19.63
CA SER A 97 -10.02 7.61 -19.16
C SER A 97 -9.48 6.25 -19.61
N ILE A 98 -9.57 5.26 -18.73
CA ILE A 98 -9.21 3.87 -19.01
C ILE A 98 -10.31 2.93 -18.51
N SER A 99 -10.62 1.90 -19.29
CA SER A 99 -11.57 0.86 -18.88
C SER A 99 -11.01 0.07 -17.69
N LEU A 100 -11.68 0.17 -16.54
CA LEU A 100 -11.41 -0.67 -15.38
C LEU A 100 -12.24 -1.95 -15.51
N LYS A 101 -11.61 -3.11 -15.33
CA LYS A 101 -12.35 -4.37 -15.24
C LYS A 101 -13.10 -4.37 -13.90
N THR A 102 -14.42 -4.25 -13.93
CA THR A 102 -15.24 -4.57 -12.77
C THR A 102 -15.24 -6.08 -12.61
N VAL A 103 -14.74 -6.56 -11.47
CA VAL A 103 -14.89 -7.98 -11.11
C VAL A 103 -16.29 -8.12 -10.53
N ASN A 104 -17.15 -8.89 -11.20
CA ASN A 104 -18.46 -9.29 -10.69
C ASN A 104 -18.28 -10.30 -9.55
#